data_AF-A0A2V9RK56-F1
#
_entry.id   AF-A0A2V9RK56-F1
#
_cell.length_a   1.000
_cell.length_b   1.000
_cell.length_c   1.000
_cell.angle_alpha   90.00
_cell.angle_beta   90.00
_cell.angle_gamma   90.00
#
_symmetry.space_group_name_H-M   'P 1'
#
loop_
_entity.id
_entity.type
_entity.pdbx_description
1 polymer ?
#
loop_
_entity_poly.entity_id
_entity_poly.type
_entity_poly.pdbx_seq_one_letter_code
_entity_poly.pdbx_strand_id
1 'polypeptide(L)'
;QKGAKKAANTKKVVRNGSTEEPTVQIVPGMSDAQASEHRQGTAQLLASTDANLKKLDSQQLDSSKLEIVKQIQTYVEQARTAEAAGDLDRAHNLAVKAQLLSDDLVRH
;
A
#
# COMPACT_ATOMS: atom_id res chain seq x y z
N GLN A 1 -23.38 -15.85 49.19
CA GLN A 1 -21.91 -15.66 49.33
C GLN A 1 -21.33 -15.43 47.93
N LYS A 2 -20.58 -14.33 47.74
CA LYS A 2 -19.39 -14.11 46.86
C LYS A 2 -19.53 -14.45 45.36
N GLY A 3 -19.18 -13.65 44.35
CA GLY A 3 -18.46 -12.37 44.16
C GLY A 3 -18.33 -12.18 42.62
N ALA A 4 -18.63 -11.01 42.07
CA ALA A 4 -17.67 -10.04 41.52
C ALA A 4 -16.78 -10.48 40.32
N LYS A 5 -17.03 -9.81 39.18
CA LYS A 5 -16.08 -9.06 38.29
C LYS A 5 -15.29 -9.77 37.15
N LYS A 6 -15.42 -9.09 35.99
CA LYS A 6 -14.41 -8.68 34.99
C LYS A 6 -13.91 -9.67 33.93
N ALA A 7 -14.32 -9.36 32.69
CA ALA A 7 -13.48 -9.05 31.52
C ALA A 7 -12.14 -9.78 31.33
N ALA A 8 -11.99 -10.48 30.21
CA ALA A 8 -10.80 -10.37 29.35
C ALA A 8 -11.06 -11.02 27.98
N ASN A 9 -11.16 -10.16 26.96
CA ASN A 9 -10.87 -10.45 25.57
C ASN A 9 -9.49 -11.14 25.46
N THR A 10 -9.42 -12.36 24.92
CA THR A 10 -8.15 -12.92 24.45
C THR A 10 -8.33 -13.50 23.05
N LYS A 11 -8.06 -12.64 22.06
CA LYS A 11 -7.70 -13.03 20.69
C LYS A 11 -6.70 -14.18 20.73
N LYS A 12 -7.09 -15.37 20.24
CA LYS A 12 -6.13 -16.39 19.83
C LYS A 12 -5.87 -16.21 18.35
N VAL A 13 -4.79 -15.50 18.02
CA VAL A 13 -4.17 -15.58 16.69
C VAL A 13 -2.93 -16.43 16.88
N VAL A 14 -2.97 -17.67 16.37
CA VAL A 14 -1.79 -18.53 16.29
C VAL A 14 -1.55 -18.93 14.83
N ARG A 15 -0.29 -18.76 14.45
CA ARG A 15 0.35 -18.94 13.15
C ARG A 15 0.25 -20.37 12.65
N ASN A 16 0.07 -20.55 11.34
CA ASN A 16 0.78 -21.61 10.64
C ASN A 16 1.12 -21.14 9.21
N GLY A 17 2.40 -21.28 8.85
CA GLY A 17 2.88 -20.90 7.53
C GLY A 17 2.34 -21.83 6.45
N SER A 18 1.85 -21.22 5.39
CA SER A 18 1.61 -21.84 4.10
C SER A 18 2.08 -20.86 3.04
N THR A 19 2.90 -21.35 2.12
CA THR A 19 3.21 -20.67 0.87
C THR A 19 1.91 -20.61 0.07
N GLU A 20 1.10 -19.60 0.35
CA GLU A 20 -0.09 -19.31 -0.43
C GLU A 20 0.34 -18.20 -1.38
N GLU A 21 0.42 -18.53 -2.66
CA GLU A 21 0.14 -17.55 -3.70
C GLU A 21 -1.03 -16.68 -3.21
N PRO A 22 -0.98 -15.34 -3.32
CA PRO A 22 -2.09 -14.53 -2.86
C PRO A 22 -3.26 -14.82 -3.80
N THR A 23 -4.01 -15.86 -3.49
CA THR A 23 -5.43 -15.93 -3.78
C THR A 23 -5.95 -14.64 -3.20
N VAL A 24 -6.36 -13.76 -4.11
CA VAL A 24 -6.99 -12.48 -3.80
C VAL A 24 -8.24 -12.83 -3.00
N GLN A 25 -8.05 -12.97 -1.69
CA GLN A 25 -9.12 -13.03 -0.73
C GLN A 25 -9.64 -11.60 -0.70
N ILE A 26 -10.62 -11.34 -1.57
CA ILE A 26 -11.58 -10.25 -1.40
C ILE A 26 -12.13 -10.47 0.02
N VAL A 27 -11.58 -9.76 1.00
CA VAL A 27 -12.01 -9.85 2.38
C VAL A 27 -13.50 -9.50 2.42
N PRO A 28 -14.40 -10.43 2.80
CA PRO A 28 -15.80 -10.11 2.95
C PRO A 28 -15.92 -9.30 4.25
N GLY A 29 -15.78 -7.98 4.14
CA GLY A 29 -15.79 -7.10 5.31
C GLY A 29 -15.57 -5.62 5.04
N MET A 30 -15.06 -5.23 3.87
CA MET A 30 -14.92 -3.81 3.54
C MET A 30 -16.25 -3.27 3.01
N SER A 31 -16.85 -2.30 3.72
CA SER A 31 -18.01 -1.58 3.20
C SER A 31 -17.63 -0.72 1.99
N ASP A 32 -18.58 -0.45 1.09
CA ASP A 32 -18.36 0.40 -0.09
C ASP A 32 -17.74 1.77 0.24
N ALA A 33 -18.12 2.34 1.39
CA ALA A 33 -17.53 3.57 1.90
C ALA A 33 -16.02 3.41 2.18
N GLN A 34 -15.62 2.35 2.89
CA GLN A 34 -14.22 2.08 3.19
C GLN A 34 -13.42 1.74 1.92
N ALA A 35 -14.03 1.03 0.98
CA ALA A 35 -13.43 0.77 -0.33
C ALA A 35 -13.21 2.07 -1.12
N SER A 36 -14.17 3.00 -1.06
CA SER A 36 -14.02 4.33 -1.63
C SER A 36 -12.88 5.10 -0.98
N GLU A 37 -12.80 5.11 0.36
CA GLU A 37 -11.72 5.78 1.09
C GLU A 37 -10.34 5.20 0.74
N HIS A 38 -10.22 3.87 0.62
CA HIS A 38 -8.97 3.23 0.21
C HIS A 38 -8.57 3.59 -1.21
N ARG A 39 -9.52 3.61 -2.16
CA ARG A 39 -9.26 4.05 -3.54
C ARG A 39 -8.84 5.52 -3.57
N GLN A 40 -9.53 6.39 -2.83
CA GLN A 40 -9.17 7.81 -2.75
C GLN A 40 -7.77 8.02 -2.15
N GLY A 41 -7.45 7.33 -1.06
CA GLY A 41 -6.12 7.38 -0.44
C GLY A 41 -5.03 6.86 -1.39
N THR A 42 -5.30 5.75 -2.09
CA THR A 42 -4.39 5.18 -3.09
C THR A 42 -4.17 6.16 -4.23
N ALA A 43 -5.23 6.74 -4.80
CA ALA A 43 -5.14 7.74 -5.85
C ALA A 43 -4.32 8.96 -5.42
N GLN A 44 -4.47 9.42 -4.16
CA GLN A 44 -3.71 10.55 -3.64
C GLN A 44 -2.22 10.23 -3.46
N LEU A 45 -1.87 9.03 -3.01
CA LEU A 45 -0.49 8.55 -2.94
C LEU A 45 0.15 8.47 -4.33
N LEU A 46 -0.58 7.92 -5.31
CA LEU A 46 -0.12 7.82 -6.69
C LEU A 46 0.05 9.19 -7.34
N ALA A 47 -0.86 10.14 -7.09
CA ALA A 47 -0.75 11.51 -7.58
C ALA A 47 0.46 12.24 -6.96
N SER A 48 0.72 12.02 -5.66
CA SER A 48 1.90 12.58 -4.98
C SER A 48 3.20 11.99 -5.53
N THR A 49 3.19 10.68 -5.82
CA THR A 49 4.30 9.98 -6.46
C THR A 49 4.60 10.56 -7.85
N ASP A 50 3.58 10.73 -8.70
CA ASP A 50 3.72 11.33 -10.04
C ASP A 50 4.28 12.75 -9.98
N ALA A 51 3.78 13.57 -9.04
CA ALA A 51 4.29 14.92 -8.83
C ALA A 51 5.77 14.92 -8.43
N ASN A 52 6.21 13.96 -7.61
CA ASN A 52 7.61 13.80 -7.24
C ASN A 52 8.46 13.35 -8.43
N LEU A 53 8.02 12.36 -9.20
CA LEU A 53 8.73 11.91 -10.41
C LEU A 53 8.90 13.04 -11.43
N LYS A 54 7.91 13.91 -11.60
CA LYS A 54 8.01 15.10 -12.47
C LYS A 54 9.04 16.11 -12.00
N LYS A 55 9.22 16.27 -10.68
CA LYS A 55 10.30 17.12 -10.13
C LYS A 55 11.67 16.51 -10.42
N LEU A 56 11.79 15.19 -10.29
CA LEU A 56 13.02 14.45 -10.58
C LEU A 56 13.40 14.50 -12.06
N ASP A 57 12.43 14.59 -12.99
CA ASP A 57 12.68 14.72 -14.43
C ASP A 57 13.46 15.99 -14.79
N SER A 58 13.31 17.05 -13.99
CA SER A 58 14.06 18.30 -14.14
C SER A 58 15.45 18.25 -13.48
N GLN A 59 15.78 17.19 -12.74
CA GLN A 59 17.07 17.01 -12.08
C GLN A 59 17.94 16.03 -12.88
N GLN A 60 19.27 16.23 -12.86
CA GLN A 60 20.18 15.22 -13.40
C GLN A 60 20.20 14.01 -12.46
N LEU A 61 19.60 12.91 -12.89
CA LEU A 61 19.58 11.64 -12.15
C LEU A 61 20.75 10.76 -12.56
N ASP A 62 21.47 10.24 -11.57
CA ASP A 62 22.51 9.22 -11.77
C ASP A 62 21.88 7.86 -12.08
N SER A 63 22.69 6.92 -12.60
CA SER A 63 22.24 5.56 -12.95
C SER A 63 21.52 4.85 -11.80
N SER A 64 21.96 5.05 -10.55
CA SER A 64 21.32 4.48 -9.36
C SER A 64 19.94 5.09 -9.08
N LYS A 65 19.79 6.42 -9.23
CA LYS A 65 18.51 7.09 -9.05
C LYS A 65 17.51 6.72 -10.15
N LEU A 66 18.00 6.56 -11.38
CA LEU A 66 17.18 6.09 -12.51
C LEU A 66 16.64 4.66 -12.28
N GLU A 67 17.40 3.78 -11.64
CA GLU A 67 16.92 2.45 -11.27
C GLU A 67 15.79 2.52 -10.24
N ILE A 68 15.93 3.37 -9.22
CA ILE A 68 14.88 3.59 -8.22
C ILE A 68 13.63 4.19 -8.87
N VAL A 69 13.77 5.13 -9.82
CA VAL A 69 12.64 5.67 -10.59
C VAL A 69 11.88 4.56 -11.34
N LYS A 70 12.60 3.63 -11.98
CA LYS A 70 11.96 2.46 -12.63
C LYS A 70 11.24 1.57 -11.62
N GLN A 71 11.81 1.37 -10.44
CA GLN A 71 11.17 0.61 -9.37
C GLN A 71 9.89 1.30 -8.86
N ILE A 72 9.90 2.62 -8.71
CA ILE A 72 8.72 3.42 -8.35
C ILE A 72 7.62 3.23 -9.39
N GLN A 73 7.94 3.36 -10.68
CA GLN A 73 6.98 3.15 -11.77
C GLN A 73 6.38 1.74 -11.72
N THR A 74 7.20 0.73 -11.47
CA THR A 74 6.74 -0.66 -11.30
C THR A 74 5.74 -0.79 -10.14
N TYR A 75 6.00 -0.14 -8.98
CA TYR A 75 5.05 -0.14 -7.87
C TYR A 75 3.75 0.60 -8.20
N VAL A 76 3.81 1.70 -8.95
CA VAL A 76 2.61 2.44 -9.42
C VAL A 76 1.76 1.56 -10.33
N GLU A 77 2.36 0.85 -11.28
CA GLU A 77 1.64 -0.07 -12.18
C GLU A 77 1.03 -1.24 -11.43
N GLN A 78 1.77 -1.83 -10.49
CA GLN A 78 1.24 -2.91 -9.65
C GLN A 78 0.10 -2.42 -8.75
N ALA A 79 0.18 -1.19 -8.22
CA ALA A 79 -0.88 -0.60 -7.40
C ALA A 79 -2.17 -0.46 -8.20
N ARG A 80 -2.07 0.06 -9.43
CA ARG A 80 -3.22 0.19 -10.36
C ARG A 80 -3.81 -1.17 -10.74
N THR A 81 -2.94 -2.16 -10.97
CA THR A 81 -3.38 -3.53 -11.30
C THR A 81 -4.11 -4.17 -10.11
N ALA A 82 -3.59 -4.01 -8.89
CA ALA A 82 -4.23 -4.48 -7.67
C ALA A 82 -5.58 -3.78 -7.43
N GLU A 83 -5.65 -2.46 -7.66
CA GLU A 83 -6.90 -1.69 -7.55
C GLU A 83 -7.96 -2.21 -8.54
N ALA A 84 -7.57 -2.42 -9.80
CA ALA A 84 -8.45 -2.99 -10.83
C ALA A 84 -8.90 -4.42 -10.51
N ALA A 85 -8.06 -5.20 -9.83
CA ALA A 85 -8.40 -6.53 -9.34
C ALA A 85 -9.27 -6.53 -8.06
N GLY A 86 -9.58 -5.35 -7.50
CA GLY A 86 -10.33 -5.21 -6.24
C GLY A 86 -9.49 -5.46 -4.99
N ASP A 87 -8.17 -5.64 -5.12
CA ASP A 87 -7.23 -5.83 -4.03
C ASP A 87 -6.76 -4.46 -3.49
N LEU A 88 -7.68 -3.78 -2.82
CA LEU A 88 -7.50 -2.39 -2.36
C LEU A 88 -6.42 -2.24 -1.29
N ASP A 89 -6.26 -3.24 -0.42
CA ASP A 89 -5.18 -3.29 0.57
C ASP A 89 -3.81 -3.38 -0.12
N ARG A 90 -3.67 -4.28 -1.10
CA ARG A 90 -2.42 -4.40 -1.85
C ARG A 90 -2.14 -3.14 -2.66
N ALA A 91 -3.16 -2.56 -3.31
CA ALA A 91 -3.03 -1.32 -4.06
C ALA A 91 -2.50 -0.18 -3.19
N HIS A 92 -3.10 0.00 -2.01
CA HIS A 92 -2.68 1.02 -1.06
C HIS A 92 -1.24 0.81 -0.59
N ASN A 93 -0.87 -0.40 -0.19
CA ASN A 93 0.48 -0.72 0.27
C ASN A 93 1.54 -0.46 -0.81
N LEU A 94 1.26 -0.81 -2.07
CA LEU A 94 2.16 -0.54 -3.19
C LEU A 94 2.27 0.96 -3.47
N ALA A 95 1.17 1.70 -3.39
CA ALA A 95 1.17 3.15 -3.54
C ALA A 95 1.96 3.87 -2.43
N VAL A 96 1.86 3.40 -1.17
CA VAL A 96 2.69 3.91 -0.06
C VAL A 96 4.17 3.70 -0.36
N LYS A 97 4.57 2.50 -0.81
CA LYS A 97 5.97 2.21 -1.16
C LYS A 97 6.47 3.13 -2.28
N ALA A 98 5.68 3.32 -3.33
CA ALA A 98 6.00 4.21 -4.43
C ALA A 98 6.19 5.66 -3.94
N GLN A 99 5.27 6.13 -3.08
CA GLN A 99 5.32 7.48 -2.52
C GLN A 99 6.56 7.69 -1.65
N LEU A 100 6.87 6.75 -0.76
CA LEU A 100 8.04 6.83 0.13
C LEU A 100 9.35 6.87 -0.67
N LEU A 101 9.51 5.97 -1.65
CA LEU A 101 10.70 5.96 -2.51
C LEU A 101 10.81 7.25 -3.33
N SER A 102 9.69 7.79 -3.82
CA SER A 102 9.71 9.06 -4.58
C SER A 102 10.04 10.27 -3.71
N ASP A 103 9.59 10.30 -2.46
CA ASP A 103 9.89 11.37 -1.49
C ASP A 103 11.37 11.33 -1.06
N ASP A 104 11.91 10.12 -0.85
CA ASP A 104 13.33 9.90 -0.60
C ASP A 104 14.19 10.43 -1.77
N LEU A 105 13.85 10.05 -3.01
CA LEU A 105 14.58 10.53 -4.20
C LEU A 105 14.55 12.05 -4.36
N VAL A 106 13.43 12.72 -4.06
CA VAL A 106 13.34 14.19 -4.19
C VAL A 106 14.19 14.90 -3.13
N ARG A 107 14.51 14.24 -2.02
CA ARG A 107 15.33 14.79 -0.94
C ARG A 107 16.84 14.57 -1.14
N HIS A 108 17.23 13.65 -2.03
CA HIS A 108 18.61 13.20 -2.24
C HIS A 108 19.15 13.55 -3.63
#